data_AF-A0A522BFT1-F1
#
_entry.id   AF-A0A522BFT1-F1
#
_cell.length_a   1.000
_cell.length_b   1.000
_cell.length_c   1.000
_cell.angle_alpha   90.00
_cell.angle_beta   90.00
_cell.angle_gamma   90.00
#
_symmetry.space_group_name_H-M   'P 1'
#
loop_
_entity.id
_entity.type
_entity.pdbx_description
1 polymer ?
#
loop_
_entity_poly.entity_id
_entity_poly.type
_entity_poly.pdbx_seq_one_letter_code
_entity_poly.pdbx_strand_id
1 'polypeptide(L)'
;MRPPVGIYDATLRDSVGDFVSLHLRSHELGEVVRLLDKVGYAGVDGFGGGSAERVVHLLREDPWERLRVIRRGLPNTPLQVVLRSKLLFGSSPAPLSTIRATLRLLSDLGVDHIKVSDPGIDIDGARMVVEMAKFTGFKVTAAVPVAWGLMQDPRDALLEAGVTFTDAGADEIALQDPFGLLSPAHLASLVRSFTQHCSLPLRLHVHDTSLMSAAAIEAGVSAGAAFADATVSSLAWTYSPPRAESLLMALRGSKRAPAIDLTALENVSRWFDEAKERKGFGHKVLHGVDHALLRGEMPSTVKRTLANELMRRERSDLMTRAWEEAPKVWEDLGCPPLLTPLLEAVCSQTAENVCNDVPYSSLTPRAVTYLRGAYGQPRHAIRGDLVTRAKDKSLDSEAPLQDFDHADFGPTATAAEKLTMILFGDGEGLDLLKSAKTSDETRSEMPADSRIPRKVIVEHQGESFEVNLEGLGPMKGNKRTLFMRIGGETSSIEVAFPPADSAPEFVLKHHGKSHRIKILEILPKGKRTLPVVMRKDGQVVEILYSFPKNI
;
A
#
# COMPACT_ATOMS: atom_id res chain seq x y z
N MET A 1 -39.11 2.22 5.04
CA MET A 1 -38.00 3.18 4.81
C MET A 1 -36.71 2.39 4.69
N ARG A 2 -35.79 2.77 3.80
CA ARG A 2 -34.47 2.13 3.71
C ARG A 2 -33.66 2.42 4.98
N PRO A 3 -32.80 1.50 5.46
CA PRO A 3 -31.97 1.74 6.64
C PRO A 3 -30.96 2.89 6.41
N PRO A 4 -30.35 3.41 7.49
CA PRO A 4 -29.15 4.24 7.41
C PRO A 4 -28.11 3.67 6.43
N VAL A 5 -27.40 4.52 5.71
CA VAL A 5 -26.28 4.07 4.88
C VAL A 5 -25.13 3.62 5.78
N GLY A 6 -24.57 2.46 5.50
CA GLY A 6 -23.37 1.98 6.20
C GLY A 6 -22.10 2.59 5.61
N ILE A 7 -21.17 3.01 6.45
CA ILE A 7 -19.88 3.54 6.01
C ILE A 7 -18.81 2.48 6.23
N TYR A 8 -18.04 2.18 5.18
CA TYR A 8 -16.83 1.38 5.28
C TYR A 8 -15.62 2.30 5.38
N ASP A 9 -14.74 2.03 6.34
CA ASP A 9 -13.47 2.75 6.48
C ASP A 9 -12.45 2.20 5.48
N ALA A 10 -11.80 3.09 4.74
CA ALA A 10 -10.72 2.77 3.82
C ALA A 10 -9.36 3.30 4.29
N THR A 11 -9.27 3.77 5.54
CA THR A 11 -8.11 4.50 6.06
C THR A 11 -6.84 3.67 6.09
N LEU A 12 -6.94 2.38 6.43
CA LEU A 12 -5.75 1.53 6.58
C LEU A 12 -5.16 1.07 5.24
N ARG A 13 -5.94 1.09 4.15
CA ARG A 13 -5.59 0.46 2.87
C ARG A 13 -5.60 1.41 1.69
N ASP A 14 -6.61 2.28 1.57
CA ASP A 14 -6.87 3.13 0.38
C ASP A 14 -6.79 4.64 0.67
N SER A 15 -6.11 5.03 1.76
CA SER A 15 -5.83 6.43 2.04
C SER A 15 -4.70 6.98 1.16
N VAL A 16 -4.60 8.30 1.05
CA VAL A 16 -3.48 8.93 0.34
C VAL A 16 -2.25 9.00 1.26
N GLY A 17 -1.08 8.80 0.67
CA GLY A 17 0.19 9.21 1.26
C GLY A 17 1.12 8.08 1.66
N ASP A 18 0.76 6.83 1.36
CA ASP A 18 1.52 5.62 1.72
C ASP A 18 1.87 5.54 3.22
N PHE A 19 1.33 6.44 4.06
CA PHE A 19 1.76 6.64 5.45
C PHE A 19 1.56 5.36 6.25
N VAL A 20 0.35 4.78 6.17
CA VAL A 20 0.02 3.52 6.83
C VAL A 20 0.91 2.38 6.34
N SER A 21 1.13 2.29 5.02
CA SER A 21 1.91 1.21 4.41
C SER A 21 3.43 1.35 4.51
N LEU A 22 3.96 2.53 4.85
CA LEU A 22 5.41 2.83 4.84
C LEU A 22 5.96 3.29 6.20
N HIS A 23 5.13 3.83 7.08
CA HIS A 23 5.60 4.50 8.31
C HIS A 23 5.03 3.91 9.59
N LEU A 24 3.91 3.17 9.50
CA LEU A 24 3.30 2.52 10.66
C LEU A 24 3.73 1.06 10.76
N ARG A 25 4.47 0.75 11.82
CA ARG A 25 4.80 -0.63 12.19
C ARG A 25 3.58 -1.35 12.74
N SER A 26 3.60 -2.68 12.73
CA SER A 26 2.45 -3.50 13.15
C SER A 26 1.96 -3.18 14.57
N HIS A 27 2.86 -2.92 15.53
CA HIS A 27 2.45 -2.57 16.90
C HIS A 27 1.69 -1.22 16.99
N GLU A 28 2.15 -0.19 16.27
CA GLU A 28 1.48 1.13 16.20
C GLU A 28 0.12 1.00 15.50
N LEU A 29 0.04 0.16 14.47
CA LEU A 29 -1.22 -0.15 13.79
C LEU A 29 -2.25 -0.73 14.76
N GLY A 30 -1.83 -1.61 15.68
CA GLY A 30 -2.70 -2.18 16.70
C GLY A 30 -3.37 -1.14 17.62
N GLU A 31 -2.74 0.02 17.84
CA GLU A 31 -3.33 1.11 18.64
C GLU A 31 -4.51 1.77 17.94
N VAL A 32 -4.30 2.21 16.69
CA VAL A 32 -5.32 2.95 15.93
C VAL A 32 -6.48 2.06 15.51
N VAL A 33 -6.22 0.77 15.25
CA VAL A 33 -7.26 -0.19 14.88
C VAL A 33 -8.30 -0.33 16.01
N ARG A 34 -7.89 -0.31 17.28
CA ARG A 34 -8.82 -0.31 18.43
C ARG A 34 -9.66 0.96 18.54
N LEU A 35 -9.19 2.07 17.99
CA LEU A 35 -9.97 3.31 17.90
C LEU A 35 -10.99 3.19 16.77
N LEU A 36 -10.58 2.68 15.60
CA LEU A 36 -11.47 2.41 14.46
C LEU A 36 -12.64 1.50 14.83
N ASP A 37 -12.39 0.45 15.64
CA ASP A 37 -13.44 -0.49 16.07
C ASP A 37 -14.59 0.16 16.86
N LYS A 38 -14.36 1.35 17.45
CA LYS A 38 -15.36 2.07 18.25
C LYS A 38 -16.23 3.02 17.43
N VAL A 39 -15.87 3.28 16.17
CA VAL A 39 -16.52 4.33 15.35
C VAL A 39 -17.92 3.92 14.90
N GLY A 40 -18.18 2.61 14.77
CA GLY A 40 -19.46 2.10 14.24
C GLY A 40 -19.48 1.94 12.72
N TYR A 41 -18.32 1.76 12.09
CA TYR A 41 -18.24 1.45 10.66
C TYR A 41 -18.92 0.11 10.33
N ALA A 42 -19.49 0.01 9.13
CA ALA A 42 -20.06 -1.24 8.60
C ALA A 42 -18.98 -2.30 8.30
N GLY A 43 -17.73 -1.85 8.13
CA GLY A 43 -16.53 -2.67 8.04
C GLY A 43 -15.30 -1.81 7.81
N VAL A 44 -14.12 -2.41 7.94
CA VAL A 44 -12.83 -1.76 7.70
C VAL A 44 -12.12 -2.49 6.56
N ASP A 45 -11.81 -1.76 5.50
CA ASP A 45 -10.90 -2.20 4.44
C ASP A 45 -9.46 -2.09 4.95
N GLY A 46 -8.99 -3.18 5.53
CA GLY A 46 -7.79 -3.19 6.38
C GLY A 46 -6.53 -3.67 5.68
N PHE A 47 -6.64 -4.40 4.57
CA PHE A 47 -5.49 -5.08 3.96
C PHE A 47 -5.75 -5.43 2.49
N GLY A 48 -4.67 -5.59 1.73
CA GLY A 48 -4.71 -6.01 0.34
C GLY A 48 -4.40 -4.91 -0.67
N GLY A 49 -4.60 -5.21 -1.96
CA GLY A 49 -4.02 -4.41 -3.05
C GLY A 49 -2.50 -4.25 -2.88
N GLY A 50 -1.96 -3.09 -3.27
CA GLY A 50 -0.52 -2.82 -3.18
C GLY A 50 0.00 -2.63 -1.74
N SER A 51 -0.89 -2.55 -0.74
CA SER A 51 -0.45 -2.41 0.66
C SER A 51 0.28 -3.66 1.17
N ALA A 52 -0.13 -4.85 0.74
CA ALA A 52 0.46 -6.12 1.18
C ALA A 52 1.92 -6.27 0.73
N GLU A 53 2.19 -5.96 -0.54
CA GLU A 53 3.53 -5.98 -1.13
C GLU A 53 4.47 -5.00 -0.40
N ARG A 54 3.98 -3.80 -0.05
CA ARG A 54 4.77 -2.79 0.67
C ARG A 54 5.11 -3.20 2.10
N VAL A 55 4.22 -3.93 2.77
CA VAL A 55 4.51 -4.47 4.12
C VAL A 55 5.73 -5.40 4.07
N VAL A 56 5.81 -6.24 3.04
CA VAL A 56 6.94 -7.16 2.86
C VAL A 56 8.20 -6.38 2.43
N HIS A 57 8.15 -5.67 1.31
CA HIS A 57 9.38 -5.12 0.72
C HIS A 57 9.88 -3.84 1.36
N LEU A 58 9.00 -3.03 1.95
CA LEU A 58 9.34 -1.71 2.47
C LEU A 58 9.34 -1.70 4.00
N LEU A 59 8.33 -2.31 4.64
CA LEU A 59 8.34 -2.43 6.11
C LEU A 59 9.21 -3.58 6.60
N ARG A 60 9.49 -4.59 5.75
CA ARG A 60 10.21 -5.80 6.14
C ARG A 60 9.51 -6.53 7.30
N GLU A 61 8.17 -6.53 7.30
CA GLU A 61 7.31 -7.17 8.31
C GLU A 61 6.54 -8.37 7.72
N ASP A 62 6.12 -9.29 8.60
CA ASP A 62 5.21 -10.38 8.23
C ASP A 62 3.83 -9.81 7.84
N PRO A 63 3.39 -9.97 6.57
CA PRO A 63 2.09 -9.49 6.13
C PRO A 63 0.94 -10.17 6.87
N TRP A 64 1.11 -11.44 7.25
CA TRP A 64 0.10 -12.24 7.93
C TRP A 64 -0.01 -11.87 9.40
N GLU A 65 1.12 -11.63 10.08
CA GLU A 65 1.07 -11.13 11.47
C GLU A 65 0.47 -9.73 11.55
N ARG A 66 0.78 -8.86 10.59
CA ARG A 66 0.13 -7.56 10.49
C ARG A 66 -1.39 -7.69 10.37
N LEU A 67 -1.85 -8.63 9.56
CA LEU A 67 -3.28 -8.94 9.44
C LEU A 67 -3.87 -9.47 10.76
N ARG A 68 -3.15 -10.32 11.52
CA ARG A 68 -3.57 -10.75 12.87
C ARG A 68 -3.66 -9.59 13.85
N VAL A 69 -2.73 -8.63 13.80
CA VAL A 69 -2.78 -7.43 14.64
C VAL A 69 -4.02 -6.60 14.32
N ILE A 70 -4.32 -6.39 13.03
CA ILE A 70 -5.55 -5.69 12.61
C ILE A 70 -6.78 -6.46 13.12
N ARG A 71 -6.86 -7.77 12.88
CA ARG A 71 -8.04 -8.54 13.28
C ARG A 71 -8.27 -8.53 14.78
N ARG A 72 -7.22 -8.68 15.60
CA ARG A 72 -7.30 -8.57 17.07
C ARG A 72 -7.81 -7.20 17.53
N GLY A 73 -7.53 -6.14 16.78
CA GLY A 73 -7.97 -4.78 17.08
C GLY A 73 -9.41 -4.48 16.67
N LEU A 74 -10.07 -5.32 15.87
CA LEU A 74 -11.43 -5.11 15.33
C LEU A 74 -12.45 -6.15 15.82
N PRO A 75 -12.59 -6.43 17.13
CA PRO A 75 -13.51 -7.47 17.60
C PRO A 75 -14.98 -7.21 17.24
N ASN A 76 -15.39 -5.95 17.07
CA ASN A 76 -16.79 -5.58 16.79
C ASN A 76 -17.05 -5.22 15.33
N THR A 77 -16.00 -4.88 14.58
CA THR A 77 -16.10 -4.39 13.20
C THR A 77 -15.60 -5.43 12.21
N PRO A 78 -16.35 -5.74 11.13
CA PRO A 78 -15.88 -6.68 10.10
C PRO A 78 -14.59 -6.20 9.44
N LEU A 79 -13.61 -7.10 9.34
CA LEU A 79 -12.37 -6.88 8.60
C LEU A 79 -12.55 -7.34 7.16
N GLN A 80 -12.30 -6.43 6.22
CA GLN A 80 -12.30 -6.71 4.80
C GLN A 80 -10.87 -6.73 4.23
N VAL A 81 -10.62 -7.69 3.35
CA VAL A 81 -9.40 -7.77 2.52
C VAL A 81 -9.75 -7.62 1.04
N VAL A 82 -8.96 -6.81 0.32
CA VAL A 82 -9.13 -6.62 -1.13
C VAL A 82 -8.20 -7.54 -1.91
N LEU A 83 -8.78 -8.35 -2.80
CA LEU A 83 -8.06 -9.18 -3.75
C LEU A 83 -8.26 -8.68 -5.17
N ARG A 84 -7.15 -8.58 -5.92
CA ARG A 84 -7.16 -8.25 -7.34
C ARG A 84 -7.52 -9.46 -8.20
N SER A 85 -8.71 -10.04 -8.00
CA SER A 85 -9.14 -11.25 -8.74
C SER A 85 -8.02 -12.31 -8.71
N LYS A 86 -7.69 -12.91 -9.86
CA LYS A 86 -6.61 -13.90 -10.03
C LYS A 86 -5.20 -13.37 -9.74
N LEU A 87 -5.00 -12.06 -9.63
CA LEU A 87 -3.70 -11.46 -9.29
C LEU A 87 -3.46 -11.41 -7.77
N LEU A 88 -4.50 -11.66 -6.96
CA LEU A 88 -4.43 -11.60 -5.50
C LEU A 88 -3.88 -10.25 -5.01
N PHE A 89 -2.64 -10.22 -4.50
CA PHE A 89 -1.98 -9.00 -4.01
C PHE A 89 -0.97 -8.42 -5.01
N GLY A 90 -0.58 -9.17 -6.04
CA GLY A 90 0.51 -8.83 -6.96
C GLY A 90 0.02 -8.35 -8.33
N SER A 91 0.90 -8.53 -9.32
CA SER A 91 0.72 -8.17 -10.73
C SER A 91 0.64 -9.36 -11.68
N SER A 92 0.99 -10.57 -11.24
CA SER A 92 0.96 -11.76 -12.09
C SER A 92 -0.22 -12.68 -11.71
N PRO A 93 -0.89 -13.33 -12.69
CA PRO A 93 -1.94 -14.29 -12.39
C PRO A 93 -1.45 -15.48 -11.55
N ALA A 94 -2.19 -15.80 -10.49
CA ALA A 94 -1.90 -16.91 -9.60
C ALA A 94 -2.57 -18.21 -10.08
N PRO A 95 -1.89 -19.37 -9.96
CA PRO A 95 -2.51 -20.67 -10.13
C PRO A 95 -3.70 -20.87 -9.17
N LEU A 96 -4.64 -21.75 -9.54
CA LEU A 96 -5.86 -22.01 -8.75
C LEU A 96 -5.55 -22.54 -7.35
N SER A 97 -4.51 -23.35 -7.21
CA SER A 97 -4.04 -23.86 -5.91
C SER A 97 -3.58 -22.72 -5.00
N THR A 98 -2.86 -21.74 -5.54
CA THR A 98 -2.38 -20.55 -4.83
C THR A 98 -3.52 -19.63 -4.41
N ILE A 99 -4.52 -19.41 -5.28
CA ILE A 99 -5.73 -18.66 -4.94
C ILE A 99 -6.49 -19.35 -3.78
N ARG A 100 -6.72 -20.66 -3.90
CA ARG A 100 -7.39 -21.46 -2.87
C ARG A 100 -6.64 -21.44 -1.53
N ALA A 101 -5.32 -21.60 -1.56
CA ALA A 101 -4.49 -21.57 -0.36
C ALA A 101 -4.52 -20.18 0.30
N THR A 102 -4.52 -19.11 -0.49
CA THR A 102 -4.61 -17.73 0.01
C THR A 102 -5.95 -17.48 0.69
N LEU A 103 -7.06 -17.87 0.06
CA LEU A 103 -8.39 -17.74 0.65
C LEU A 103 -8.53 -18.52 1.97
N ARG A 104 -7.99 -19.75 2.03
CA ARG A 104 -7.95 -20.55 3.26
C ARG A 104 -7.15 -19.84 4.36
N LEU A 105 -5.95 -19.36 4.05
CA LEU A 105 -5.14 -18.63 5.03
C LEU A 105 -5.85 -17.39 5.54
N LEU A 106 -6.48 -16.59 4.68
CA LEU A 106 -7.25 -15.42 5.10
C LEU A 106 -8.41 -15.81 6.04
N SER A 107 -9.06 -16.95 5.81
CA SER A 107 -10.14 -17.47 6.65
C SER A 107 -9.60 -17.88 8.03
N ASP A 108 -8.48 -18.60 8.07
CA ASP A 108 -7.80 -19.00 9.30
C ASP A 108 -7.32 -17.80 10.12
N LEU A 109 -6.98 -16.69 9.46
CA LEU A 109 -6.60 -15.42 10.10
C LEU A 109 -7.80 -14.59 10.60
N GLY A 110 -9.02 -15.07 10.36
CA GLY A 110 -10.26 -14.48 10.83
C GLY A 110 -10.79 -13.33 9.98
N VAL A 111 -10.38 -13.21 8.72
CA VAL A 111 -10.95 -12.21 7.79
C VAL A 111 -12.44 -12.47 7.61
N ASP A 112 -13.25 -11.42 7.68
CA ASP A 112 -14.70 -11.53 7.61
C ASP A 112 -15.17 -11.43 6.14
N HIS A 113 -14.68 -10.42 5.42
CA HIS A 113 -15.15 -10.07 4.08
C HIS A 113 -14.00 -10.08 3.05
N ILE A 114 -14.29 -10.53 1.83
CA ILE A 114 -13.39 -10.40 0.68
C ILE A 114 -14.02 -9.44 -0.33
N LYS A 115 -13.30 -8.38 -0.69
CA LYS A 115 -13.66 -7.53 -1.82
C LYS A 115 -12.82 -7.93 -3.03
N VAL A 116 -13.48 -8.49 -4.05
CA VAL A 116 -12.85 -8.91 -5.31
C VAL A 116 -12.97 -7.77 -6.31
N SER A 117 -11.84 -7.27 -6.81
CA SER A 117 -11.80 -6.23 -7.85
C SER A 117 -10.85 -6.66 -8.95
N ASP A 118 -11.27 -6.64 -10.21
CA ASP A 118 -10.39 -6.97 -11.33
C ASP A 118 -9.98 -5.72 -12.11
N PRO A 119 -8.68 -5.39 -12.20
CA PRO A 119 -8.24 -4.16 -12.85
C PRO A 119 -8.44 -4.16 -14.37
N GLY A 120 -8.54 -5.33 -15.01
CA GLY A 120 -8.80 -5.48 -16.44
C GLY A 120 -10.25 -5.65 -16.81
N ILE A 121 -11.16 -5.67 -15.82
CA ILE A 121 -12.56 -6.01 -16.03
C ILE A 121 -12.68 -7.42 -16.63
N ASP A 122 -11.78 -8.34 -16.24
CA ASP A 122 -11.89 -9.77 -16.50
C ASP A 122 -13.01 -10.35 -15.62
N ILE A 123 -14.25 -10.21 -16.10
CA ILE A 123 -15.45 -10.59 -15.35
C ILE A 123 -15.44 -12.09 -15.05
N ASP A 124 -14.98 -12.94 -15.98
CA ASP A 124 -14.93 -14.39 -15.77
C ASP A 124 -13.88 -14.78 -14.74
N GLY A 125 -12.69 -14.17 -14.80
CA GLY A 125 -11.64 -14.36 -13.80
C GLY A 125 -12.11 -13.93 -12.41
N ALA A 126 -12.77 -12.77 -12.32
CA ALA A 126 -13.34 -12.26 -11.08
C ALA A 126 -14.47 -13.16 -10.55
N ARG A 127 -15.35 -13.64 -11.43
CA ARG A 127 -16.46 -14.55 -11.11
C ARG A 127 -15.96 -15.80 -10.41
N MET A 128 -14.92 -16.43 -10.97
CA MET A 128 -14.29 -17.61 -10.39
C MET A 128 -13.76 -17.33 -8.97
N VAL A 129 -13.10 -16.20 -8.76
CA VAL A 129 -12.58 -15.84 -7.42
C VAL A 129 -13.70 -15.53 -6.43
N VAL A 130 -14.79 -14.91 -6.89
CA VAL A 130 -16.02 -14.72 -6.08
C VAL A 130 -16.57 -16.08 -5.64
N GLU A 131 -16.76 -17.03 -6.56
CA GLU A 131 -17.25 -18.38 -6.24
C GLU A 131 -16.34 -19.10 -5.24
N MET A 132 -15.02 -19.03 -5.43
CA MET A 132 -14.05 -19.65 -4.51
C MET A 132 -14.06 -19.01 -3.12
N ALA A 133 -14.18 -17.68 -3.04
CA ALA A 133 -14.26 -16.97 -1.76
C ALA A 133 -15.58 -17.30 -1.03
N LYS A 134 -16.71 -17.35 -1.75
CA LYS A 134 -17.99 -17.79 -1.20
C LYS A 134 -17.94 -19.22 -0.70
N PHE A 135 -17.37 -20.14 -1.47
CA PHE A 135 -17.19 -21.54 -1.07
C PHE A 135 -16.33 -21.68 0.19
N THR A 136 -15.34 -20.79 0.37
CA THR A 136 -14.49 -20.77 1.57
C THR A 136 -15.22 -20.21 2.81
N GLY A 137 -16.39 -19.58 2.63
CA GLY A 137 -17.24 -19.12 3.73
C GLY A 137 -17.24 -17.60 3.96
N PHE A 138 -16.60 -16.82 3.08
CA PHE A 138 -16.59 -15.36 3.21
C PHE A 138 -17.92 -14.71 2.80
N LYS A 139 -18.17 -13.52 3.34
CA LYS A 139 -19.01 -12.55 2.63
C LYS A 139 -18.17 -11.88 1.54
N VAL A 140 -18.75 -11.74 0.35
CA VAL A 140 -18.03 -11.26 -0.82
C VAL A 140 -18.67 -10.00 -1.37
N THR A 141 -17.84 -8.97 -1.50
CA THR A 141 -18.13 -7.78 -2.28
C THR A 141 -17.48 -7.92 -3.65
N ALA A 142 -18.28 -7.95 -4.72
CA ALA A 142 -17.75 -7.93 -6.08
C ALA A 142 -17.70 -6.48 -6.57
N ALA A 143 -16.50 -5.97 -6.80
CA ALA A 143 -16.29 -4.61 -7.27
C ALA A 143 -16.27 -4.56 -8.80
N VAL A 144 -17.04 -3.62 -9.35
CA VAL A 144 -17.11 -3.32 -10.78
C VAL A 144 -16.42 -1.97 -10.99
N PRO A 145 -15.21 -1.95 -11.59
CA PRO A 145 -14.55 -0.70 -11.93
C PRO A 145 -15.33 0.08 -12.98
N VAL A 146 -15.68 1.31 -12.63
CA VAL A 146 -16.38 2.25 -13.48
C VAL A 146 -15.35 3.16 -14.14
N ALA A 147 -14.91 2.77 -15.34
CA ALA A 147 -14.04 3.59 -16.18
C ALA A 147 -14.89 4.57 -17.00
N TRP A 148 -15.51 5.55 -16.34
CA TRP A 148 -16.29 6.59 -17.03
C TRP A 148 -15.35 7.65 -17.58
N GLY A 149 -15.43 8.01 -18.87
CA GLY A 149 -14.83 9.26 -19.34
C GLY A 149 -13.62 9.19 -20.27
N LEU A 150 -13.37 8.08 -20.97
CA LEU A 150 -12.51 8.13 -22.18
C LEU A 150 -13.11 7.46 -23.43
N MET A 151 -14.21 6.71 -23.30
CA MET A 151 -14.99 6.10 -24.39
C MET A 151 -16.48 5.98 -23.97
N GLN A 152 -17.31 5.35 -24.82
CA GLN A 152 -18.79 5.18 -24.70
C GLN A 152 -19.29 4.80 -23.29
N ASP A 153 -20.54 5.16 -22.96
CA ASP A 153 -21.18 4.82 -21.67
C ASP A 153 -21.09 3.29 -21.41
N PRO A 154 -20.35 2.84 -20.37
CA PRO A 154 -20.12 1.43 -20.12
C PRO A 154 -21.29 0.73 -19.39
N ARG A 155 -22.42 1.39 -19.16
CA ARG A 155 -23.50 0.91 -18.28
C ARG A 155 -23.94 -0.52 -18.54
N ASP A 156 -24.22 -0.89 -19.79
CA ASP A 156 -24.73 -2.23 -20.10
C ASP A 156 -23.74 -3.32 -19.68
N ALA A 157 -22.46 -3.09 -19.96
CA ALA A 157 -21.36 -3.94 -19.55
C ALA A 157 -21.18 -4.02 -18.02
N LEU A 158 -21.40 -2.90 -17.31
CA LEU A 158 -21.36 -2.88 -15.85
C LEU A 158 -22.54 -3.67 -15.24
N LEU A 159 -23.73 -3.55 -15.83
CA LEU A 159 -24.91 -4.28 -15.39
C LEU A 159 -24.76 -5.79 -15.63
N GLU A 160 -24.25 -6.19 -16.79
CA GLU A 160 -23.92 -7.59 -17.09
C GLU A 160 -22.94 -8.17 -16.07
N ALA A 161 -21.87 -7.43 -15.74
CA ALA A 161 -20.95 -7.83 -14.68
C ALA A 161 -21.66 -7.98 -13.32
N GLY A 162 -22.56 -7.05 -12.98
CA GLY A 162 -23.36 -7.11 -11.76
C GLY A 162 -24.26 -8.35 -11.68
N VAL A 163 -24.90 -8.74 -12.79
CA VAL A 163 -25.71 -9.97 -12.88
C VAL A 163 -24.80 -11.20 -12.72
N THR A 164 -23.69 -11.25 -13.47
CA THR A 164 -22.72 -12.35 -13.38
C THR A 164 -22.20 -12.57 -11.96
N PHE A 165 -21.89 -11.49 -11.23
CA PHE A 165 -21.47 -11.60 -9.84
C PHE A 165 -22.60 -11.96 -8.87
N THR A 166 -23.84 -11.57 -9.18
CA THR A 166 -25.02 -12.00 -8.42
C THR A 166 -25.21 -13.50 -8.54
N ASP A 167 -25.13 -14.04 -9.76
CA ASP A 167 -25.28 -15.48 -10.04
C ASP A 167 -24.14 -16.30 -9.42
N ALA A 168 -22.94 -15.72 -9.33
CA ALA A 168 -21.79 -16.29 -8.62
C ALA A 168 -21.93 -16.30 -7.08
N GLY A 169 -22.99 -15.68 -6.56
CA GLY A 169 -23.30 -15.66 -5.13
C GLY A 169 -22.63 -14.54 -4.33
N ALA A 170 -22.23 -13.44 -4.97
CA ALA A 170 -21.78 -12.25 -4.25
C ALA A 170 -22.87 -11.73 -3.28
N ASP A 171 -22.46 -11.12 -2.17
CA ASP A 171 -23.38 -10.55 -1.18
C ASP A 171 -23.61 -9.05 -1.40
N GLU A 172 -22.71 -8.40 -2.14
CA GLU A 172 -22.72 -6.96 -2.39
C GLU A 172 -22.00 -6.65 -3.71
N ILE A 173 -22.48 -5.64 -4.44
CA ILE A 173 -21.78 -5.07 -5.61
C ILE A 173 -21.20 -3.71 -5.23
N ALA A 174 -19.90 -3.49 -5.45
CA ALA A 174 -19.28 -2.18 -5.28
C ALA A 174 -19.08 -1.49 -6.64
N LEU A 175 -19.68 -0.33 -6.83
CA LEU A 175 -19.38 0.55 -7.97
C LEU A 175 -18.11 1.33 -7.65
N GLN A 176 -17.02 1.02 -8.37
CA GLN A 176 -15.68 1.52 -8.06
C GLN A 176 -15.24 2.57 -9.08
N ASP A 177 -15.23 3.84 -8.71
CA ASP A 177 -14.68 4.95 -9.48
C ASP A 177 -13.31 5.37 -8.91
N PRO A 178 -12.22 4.73 -9.35
CA PRO A 178 -10.88 4.96 -8.82
C PRO A 178 -10.26 6.30 -9.27
N PHE A 179 -10.91 7.03 -10.19
CA PHE A 179 -10.42 8.31 -10.70
C PHE A 179 -11.30 9.49 -10.27
N GLY A 180 -12.42 9.24 -9.60
CA GLY A 180 -13.33 10.29 -9.15
C GLY A 180 -13.98 11.07 -10.29
N LEU A 181 -14.35 10.39 -11.38
CA LEU A 181 -14.91 10.99 -12.60
C LEU A 181 -16.44 11.08 -12.59
N LEU A 182 -17.11 10.32 -11.73
CA LEU A 182 -18.56 10.27 -11.68
C LEU A 182 -19.12 11.52 -10.99
N SER A 183 -19.77 12.36 -11.79
CA SER A 183 -20.60 13.44 -11.25
C SER A 183 -21.77 12.90 -10.41
N PRO A 184 -22.37 13.72 -9.53
CA PRO A 184 -23.54 13.30 -8.76
C PRO A 184 -24.70 12.80 -9.62
N ALA A 185 -24.94 13.43 -10.76
CA ALA A 185 -25.99 13.02 -11.69
C ALA A 185 -25.69 11.66 -12.33
N HIS A 186 -24.44 11.43 -12.75
CA HIS A 186 -24.01 10.16 -13.34
C HIS A 186 -24.08 9.02 -12.32
N LEU A 187 -23.54 9.21 -11.12
CA LEU A 187 -23.56 8.16 -10.09
C LEU A 187 -24.99 7.82 -9.66
N ALA A 188 -25.85 8.82 -9.45
CA ALA A 188 -27.25 8.57 -9.12
C ALA A 188 -28.00 7.84 -10.23
N SER A 189 -27.71 8.15 -11.50
CA SER A 189 -28.27 7.46 -12.66
C SER A 189 -27.82 6.00 -12.72
N LEU A 190 -26.53 5.73 -12.53
CA LEU A 190 -25.97 4.39 -12.54
C LEU A 190 -26.54 3.54 -11.40
N VAL A 191 -26.60 4.09 -10.18
CA VAL A 191 -27.22 3.43 -9.03
C VAL A 191 -28.67 3.05 -9.32
N ARG A 192 -29.48 3.95 -9.90
CA ARG A 192 -30.87 3.63 -10.26
C ARG A 192 -30.94 2.45 -11.22
N SER A 193 -30.12 2.43 -12.27
CA SER A 193 -30.07 1.31 -13.21
C SER A 193 -29.69 0.00 -12.52
N PHE A 194 -28.66 -0.01 -11.67
CA PHE A 194 -28.30 -1.21 -10.93
C PHE A 194 -29.41 -1.68 -9.99
N THR A 195 -30.05 -0.78 -9.24
CA THR A 195 -31.15 -1.17 -8.33
C THR A 195 -32.40 -1.71 -9.04
N GLN A 196 -32.52 -1.49 -10.35
CA GLN A 196 -33.61 -2.05 -11.16
C GLN A 196 -33.29 -3.45 -11.72
N HIS A 197 -32.01 -3.78 -11.88
CA HIS A 197 -31.55 -5.01 -12.55
C HIS A 197 -30.82 -6.00 -11.62
N CYS A 198 -30.30 -5.52 -10.49
CA CYS A 198 -29.58 -6.30 -9.50
C CYS A 198 -30.25 -6.15 -8.13
N SER A 199 -30.49 -7.27 -7.45
CA SER A 199 -31.12 -7.31 -6.12
C SER A 199 -30.14 -7.12 -4.97
N LEU A 200 -28.83 -7.18 -5.24
CA LEU A 200 -27.81 -7.06 -4.21
C LEU A 200 -27.67 -5.60 -3.73
N PRO A 201 -27.30 -5.39 -2.46
CA PRO A 201 -26.93 -4.06 -1.98
C PRO A 201 -25.75 -3.50 -2.77
N LEU A 202 -25.79 -2.19 -3.02
CA LEU A 202 -24.73 -1.47 -3.73
C LEU A 202 -23.85 -0.69 -2.75
N ARG A 203 -22.53 -0.78 -2.93
CA ARG A 203 -21.53 0.06 -2.26
C ARG A 203 -20.92 1.05 -3.23
N LEU A 204 -20.74 2.30 -2.78
CA LEU A 204 -20.10 3.35 -3.57
C LEU A 204 -18.65 3.51 -3.13
N HIS A 205 -17.72 3.26 -4.04
CA HIS A 205 -16.29 3.53 -3.84
C HIS A 205 -15.86 4.58 -4.84
N VAL A 206 -15.72 5.84 -4.41
CA VAL A 206 -15.44 6.97 -5.30
C VAL A 206 -14.25 7.74 -4.75
N HIS A 207 -13.25 7.97 -5.58
CA HIS A 207 -12.08 8.77 -5.21
C HIS A 207 -12.37 10.28 -5.31
N ASP A 208 -11.73 11.09 -4.47
CA ASP A 208 -12.01 12.53 -4.35
C ASP A 208 -11.14 13.41 -5.27
N THR A 209 -10.73 12.88 -6.43
CA THR A 209 -9.82 13.58 -7.37
C THR A 209 -10.40 14.83 -8.00
N SER A 210 -11.71 14.84 -8.18
CA SER A 210 -12.49 15.99 -8.62
C SER A 210 -13.03 16.85 -7.46
N LEU A 211 -12.74 16.47 -6.20
CA LEU A 211 -13.26 17.09 -4.97
C LEU A 211 -14.80 17.09 -4.85
N MET A 212 -15.47 16.22 -5.61
CA MET A 212 -16.95 16.09 -5.61
C MET A 212 -17.43 14.72 -5.14
N SER A 213 -16.56 13.85 -4.64
CA SER A 213 -16.93 12.48 -4.27
C SER A 213 -17.98 12.43 -3.16
N ALA A 214 -17.91 13.31 -2.15
CA ALA A 214 -18.92 13.38 -1.09
C ALA A 214 -20.32 13.74 -1.63
N ALA A 215 -20.40 14.71 -2.56
CA ALA A 215 -21.65 15.06 -3.22
C ALA A 215 -22.15 13.95 -4.15
N ALA A 216 -21.23 13.27 -4.85
CA ALA A 216 -21.59 12.16 -5.71
C ALA A 216 -22.16 10.98 -4.91
N ILE A 217 -21.50 10.62 -3.81
CA ILE A 217 -21.95 9.58 -2.89
C ILE A 217 -23.31 9.94 -2.27
N GLU A 218 -23.51 11.18 -1.82
CA GLU A 218 -24.82 11.64 -1.32
C GLU A 218 -25.94 11.41 -2.34
N ALA A 219 -25.72 11.80 -3.60
CA ALA A 219 -26.68 11.57 -4.68
C ALA A 219 -26.91 10.08 -4.96
N GLY A 220 -25.86 9.26 -4.91
CA GLY A 220 -25.95 7.80 -5.05
C GLY A 220 -26.68 7.12 -3.88
N VAL A 221 -26.50 7.59 -2.65
CA VAL A 221 -27.23 7.13 -1.47
C VAL A 221 -28.72 7.51 -1.60
N SER A 222 -29.01 8.72 -2.05
CA SER A 222 -30.37 9.17 -2.36
C SER A 222 -31.01 8.33 -3.47
N ALA A 223 -30.24 7.86 -4.45
CA ALA A 223 -30.69 6.95 -5.50
C ALA A 223 -30.92 5.51 -5.00
N GLY A 224 -30.17 5.05 -3.99
CA GLY A 224 -30.44 3.80 -3.31
C GLY A 224 -29.27 2.94 -2.88
N ALA A 225 -28.04 3.43 -3.00
CA ALA A 225 -26.88 2.69 -2.53
C ALA A 225 -26.98 2.38 -1.02
N ALA A 226 -26.58 1.18 -0.61
CA ALA A 226 -26.66 0.71 0.77
C ALA A 226 -25.43 1.11 1.59
N PHE A 227 -24.28 1.23 0.93
CA PHE A 227 -22.99 1.48 1.58
C PHE A 227 -22.15 2.51 0.81
N ALA A 228 -21.18 3.11 1.49
CA ALA A 228 -20.17 3.97 0.89
C ALA A 228 -18.81 3.80 1.58
N ASP A 229 -17.73 3.89 0.83
CA ASP A 229 -16.36 3.92 1.36
C ASP A 229 -15.96 5.36 1.71
N ALA A 230 -15.27 5.55 2.83
CA ALA A 230 -14.72 6.83 3.26
C ALA A 230 -13.39 6.66 4.02
N THR A 231 -12.62 7.74 4.12
CA THR A 231 -11.30 7.77 4.78
C THR A 231 -11.30 8.87 5.82
N VAL A 232 -10.68 8.67 6.99
CA VAL A 232 -10.56 9.72 8.01
C VAL A 232 -9.83 10.95 7.46
N SER A 233 -10.29 12.16 7.81
CA SER A 233 -9.79 13.41 7.22
C SER A 233 -8.28 13.61 7.31
N SER A 234 -7.65 13.15 8.39
CA SER A 234 -6.20 13.27 8.60
C SER A 234 -5.37 12.47 7.59
N LEU A 235 -5.96 11.48 6.89
CA LEU A 235 -5.32 10.70 5.84
C LEU A 235 -6.04 10.77 4.47
N ALA A 236 -7.14 11.52 4.39
CA ALA A 236 -7.91 11.69 3.16
C ALA A 236 -7.46 12.91 2.34
N TRP A 237 -7.18 12.68 1.05
CA TRP A 237 -6.69 13.69 0.10
C TRP A 237 -7.23 13.42 -1.33
N THR A 238 -6.77 14.19 -2.32
CA THR A 238 -7.24 14.20 -3.73
C THR A 238 -7.20 12.84 -4.46
N TYR A 239 -6.63 11.76 -3.91
CA TYR A 239 -6.64 10.43 -4.55
C TYR A 239 -7.07 9.31 -3.60
N SER A 240 -7.81 9.64 -2.55
CA SER A 240 -8.45 8.65 -1.67
C SER A 240 -9.96 8.74 -1.82
N PRO A 241 -10.71 7.80 -1.24
CA PRO A 241 -12.11 8.03 -0.90
C PRO A 241 -12.31 9.34 -0.10
N PRO A 242 -13.54 9.90 -0.07
CA PRO A 242 -13.81 11.16 0.59
C PRO A 242 -13.46 11.12 2.07
N ARG A 243 -13.23 12.31 2.62
CA ARG A 243 -13.19 12.52 4.07
C ARG A 243 -14.49 12.02 4.69
N ALA A 244 -14.40 11.11 5.65
CA ALA A 244 -15.55 10.58 6.39
C ALA A 244 -16.37 11.72 7.01
N GLU A 245 -15.70 12.70 7.61
CA GLU A 245 -16.29 13.87 8.24
C GLU A 245 -17.09 14.72 7.26
N SER A 246 -16.55 14.97 6.06
CA SER A 246 -17.25 15.73 5.01
C SER A 246 -18.45 14.95 4.47
N LEU A 247 -18.32 13.64 4.28
CA LEU A 247 -19.42 12.79 3.85
C LEU A 247 -20.55 12.73 4.90
N LEU A 248 -20.20 12.61 6.18
CA LEU A 248 -21.16 12.61 7.28
C LEU A 248 -21.91 13.94 7.37
N MET A 249 -21.23 15.06 7.12
CA MET A 249 -21.88 16.37 7.01
C MET A 249 -22.83 16.44 5.80
N ALA A 250 -22.43 15.93 4.64
CA ALA A 250 -23.28 15.90 3.45
C ALA A 250 -24.55 15.06 3.66
N LEU A 251 -24.45 13.95 4.42
CA LEU A 251 -25.56 13.07 4.74
C LEU A 251 -26.40 13.53 5.94
N ARG A 252 -25.97 14.59 6.66
CA ARG A 252 -26.61 15.08 7.87
C ARG A 252 -28.03 15.58 7.58
N GLY A 253 -28.98 15.15 8.40
CA GLY A 253 -30.40 15.50 8.22
C GLY A 253 -31.12 14.68 7.14
N SER A 254 -30.41 13.84 6.38
CA SER A 254 -31.05 12.86 5.51
C SER A 254 -31.71 11.76 6.34
N LYS A 255 -32.79 11.14 5.82
CA LYS A 255 -33.43 9.97 6.45
C LYS A 255 -32.53 8.74 6.51
N ARG A 256 -31.38 8.78 5.82
CA ARG A 256 -30.40 7.69 5.73
C ARG A 256 -29.07 8.05 6.40
N ALA A 257 -29.04 9.10 7.23
CA ALA A 257 -27.83 9.54 7.92
C ALA A 257 -27.18 8.36 8.67
N PRO A 258 -25.86 8.12 8.50
CA PRO A 258 -25.15 7.04 9.18
C PRO A 258 -25.20 7.16 10.70
N ALA A 259 -25.20 6.03 11.39
CA ALA A 259 -25.00 5.96 12.83
C ALA A 259 -23.51 5.79 13.15
N ILE A 260 -22.77 6.90 13.12
CA ILE A 260 -21.32 6.94 13.42
C ILE A 260 -21.08 7.70 14.72
N ASP A 261 -20.20 7.17 15.57
CA ASP A 261 -19.69 7.87 16.76
C ASP A 261 -18.66 8.92 16.34
N LEU A 262 -19.07 10.19 16.36
CA LEU A 262 -18.23 11.31 15.96
C LEU A 262 -17.05 11.54 16.91
N THR A 263 -17.18 11.22 18.20
CA THR A 263 -16.09 11.35 19.17
C THR A 263 -15.03 10.27 18.95
N ALA A 264 -15.45 9.04 18.66
CA ALA A 264 -14.53 7.99 18.26
C ALA A 264 -13.80 8.33 16.95
N LEU A 265 -14.53 8.85 15.95
CA LEU A 265 -13.94 9.30 14.68
C LEU A 265 -12.90 10.42 14.89
N GLU A 266 -13.21 11.41 15.74
CA GLU A 266 -12.27 12.48 16.08
C GLU A 266 -10.99 11.94 16.72
N ASN A 267 -11.10 10.96 17.63
CA ASN A 267 -9.94 10.32 18.25
C ASN A 267 -9.06 9.59 17.24
N VAL A 268 -9.66 8.92 16.24
CA VAL A 268 -8.90 8.31 15.13
C VAL A 268 -8.16 9.38 14.35
N SER A 269 -8.85 10.47 13.97
CA SER A 269 -8.23 11.56 13.20
C SER A 269 -7.04 12.15 13.95
N ARG A 270 -7.22 12.46 15.24
CA ARG A 270 -6.19 13.03 16.11
C ARG A 270 -4.97 12.12 16.24
N TRP A 271 -5.19 10.81 16.44
CA TRP A 271 -4.08 9.84 16.54
C TRP A 271 -3.21 9.86 15.28
N PHE A 272 -3.81 9.95 14.09
CA PHE A 272 -3.06 10.02 12.83
C PHE A 272 -2.32 11.34 12.65
N ASP A 273 -2.89 12.47 13.10
CA ASP A 273 -2.18 13.75 13.09
C ASP A 273 -0.94 13.72 13.99
N GLU A 274 -1.08 13.22 15.23
CA GLU A 274 0.03 13.03 16.17
C GLU A 274 1.07 12.03 15.62
N ALA A 275 0.64 10.95 14.96
CA ALA A 275 1.54 9.97 14.35
C ALA A 275 2.34 10.58 13.19
N LYS A 276 1.70 11.37 12.32
CA LYS A 276 2.39 12.06 11.22
C LYS A 276 3.42 13.06 11.77
N GLU A 277 3.06 13.81 12.81
CA GLU A 277 3.98 14.76 13.46
C GLU A 277 5.21 14.03 14.04
N ARG A 278 5.00 12.97 14.83
CA ARG A 278 6.08 12.15 15.40
C ARG A 278 7.02 11.57 14.33
N LYS A 279 6.49 11.26 13.14
CA LYS A 279 7.25 10.66 12.03
C LYS A 279 7.80 11.69 11.04
N GLY A 280 7.59 12.99 11.29
CA GLY A 280 7.99 14.05 10.36
C GLY A 280 7.34 13.93 8.98
N PHE A 281 6.15 13.33 8.90
CA PHE A 281 5.45 13.13 7.63
C PHE A 281 4.77 14.43 7.20
N GLY A 282 5.41 15.13 6.26
CA GLY A 282 4.88 16.36 5.68
C GLY A 282 3.69 16.11 4.77
N HIS A 283 2.71 17.01 4.82
CA HIS A 283 1.56 17.02 3.93
C HIS A 283 1.98 17.26 2.47
N LYS A 284 2.12 16.19 1.67
CA LYS A 284 2.28 16.31 0.21
C LYS A 284 0.91 16.41 -0.44
N VAL A 285 0.29 17.59 -0.33
CA VAL A 285 -1.03 17.85 -0.91
C VAL A 285 -0.87 18.25 -2.37
N LEU A 286 -1.63 17.62 -3.26
CA LEU A 286 -1.95 18.28 -4.52
C LEU A 286 -2.94 19.40 -4.24
N HIS A 287 -2.50 20.63 -4.48
CA HIS A 287 -3.34 21.81 -4.37
C HIS A 287 -4.34 21.82 -5.55
N GLY A 288 -5.59 21.38 -5.31
CA GLY A 288 -6.73 21.63 -6.20
C GLY A 288 -7.28 20.42 -6.95
N VAL A 289 -8.21 20.71 -7.87
CA VAL A 289 -8.87 19.74 -8.76
C VAL A 289 -7.93 19.35 -9.90
N ASP A 290 -7.91 18.08 -10.28
CA ASP A 290 -7.22 17.65 -11.50
C ASP A 290 -7.92 18.21 -12.75
N HIS A 291 -7.42 19.34 -13.26
CA HIS A 291 -7.99 20.01 -14.43
C HIS A 291 -7.94 19.18 -15.72
N ALA A 292 -7.06 18.17 -15.81
CA ALA A 292 -7.01 17.28 -16.97
C ALA A 292 -8.35 16.55 -17.15
N LEU A 293 -8.98 16.17 -16.02
CA LEU A 293 -10.27 15.47 -16.02
C LEU A 293 -11.40 16.33 -16.57
N LEU A 294 -11.36 17.65 -16.35
CA LEU A 294 -12.36 18.59 -16.88
C LEU A 294 -12.31 18.73 -18.40
N ARG A 295 -11.15 18.43 -19.01
CA ARG A 295 -10.94 18.51 -20.46
C ARG A 295 -11.07 17.16 -21.17
N GLY A 296 -11.40 16.09 -20.43
CA GLY A 296 -11.40 14.74 -20.97
C GLY A 296 -10.00 14.24 -21.34
N GLU A 297 -8.94 14.82 -20.76
CA GLU A 297 -7.58 14.34 -20.91
C GLU A 297 -7.33 13.13 -19.99
N MET A 298 -6.21 12.44 -20.19
CA MET A 298 -5.80 11.35 -19.31
C MET A 298 -5.65 11.83 -17.85
N PRO A 299 -6.01 10.99 -16.85
CA PRO A 299 -5.82 11.35 -15.45
C PRO A 299 -4.37 11.70 -15.12
N SER A 300 -4.16 12.67 -14.22
CA SER A 300 -2.81 13.06 -13.76
C SER A 300 -2.00 11.91 -13.13
N THR A 301 -2.68 10.84 -12.68
CA THR A 301 -2.02 9.61 -12.23
C THR A 301 -1.19 8.98 -13.36
N VAL A 302 -1.65 9.03 -14.61
CA VAL A 302 -0.88 8.63 -15.80
C VAL A 302 0.38 9.48 -15.91
N LYS A 303 0.23 10.81 -15.77
CA LYS A 303 1.35 11.76 -15.84
C LYS A 303 2.42 11.44 -14.79
N ARG A 304 2.01 11.18 -13.55
CA ARG A 304 2.90 10.80 -12.44
C ARG A 304 3.60 9.47 -12.70
N THR A 305 2.86 8.44 -13.12
CA THR A 305 3.44 7.12 -13.40
C THR A 305 4.43 7.20 -14.55
N LEU A 306 4.10 7.94 -15.62
CA LEU A 306 4.99 8.16 -16.75
C LEU A 306 6.26 8.92 -16.36
N ALA A 307 6.15 9.95 -15.51
CA ALA A 307 7.30 10.67 -14.99
C ALA A 307 8.24 9.73 -14.20
N ASN A 308 7.69 8.81 -13.40
CA ASN A 308 8.49 7.81 -12.68
C ASN A 308 9.18 6.83 -13.65
N GLU A 309 8.48 6.38 -14.69
CA GLU A 309 9.06 5.50 -15.72
C GLU A 309 10.21 6.17 -16.47
N LEU A 310 10.08 7.45 -16.82
CA LEU A 310 11.13 8.22 -17.48
C LEU A 310 12.30 8.52 -16.55
N MET A 311 12.03 8.84 -15.28
CA MET A 311 13.05 9.07 -14.27
C MET A 311 13.94 7.84 -14.08
N ARG A 312 13.36 6.64 -14.00
CA ARG A 312 14.11 5.36 -13.90
C ARG A 312 15.00 5.10 -15.11
N ARG A 313 14.66 5.68 -16.27
CA ARG A 313 15.42 5.58 -17.52
C ARG A 313 16.39 6.75 -17.71
N GLU A 314 16.48 7.67 -16.74
CA GLU A 314 17.26 8.91 -16.85
C GLU A 314 16.85 9.79 -18.04
N ARG A 315 15.57 9.71 -18.45
CA ARG A 315 15.00 10.41 -19.62
C ARG A 315 13.85 11.35 -19.27
N SER A 316 13.94 12.02 -18.13
CA SER A 316 12.93 13.01 -17.69
C SER A 316 12.75 14.16 -18.68
N ASP A 317 13.74 14.42 -19.55
CA ASP A 317 13.68 15.37 -20.66
C ASP A 317 12.54 15.07 -21.66
N LEU A 318 12.13 13.80 -21.77
CA LEU A 318 11.13 13.36 -22.74
C LEU A 318 9.68 13.50 -22.26
N MET A 319 9.43 14.09 -21.09
CA MET A 319 8.10 14.09 -20.47
C MET A 319 7.01 14.68 -21.38
N THR A 320 7.30 15.76 -22.11
CA THR A 320 6.33 16.38 -23.04
C THR A 320 5.96 15.43 -24.18
N ARG A 321 6.96 14.84 -24.85
CA ARG A 321 6.75 13.86 -25.93
C ARG A 321 6.01 12.63 -25.43
N ALA A 322 6.33 12.17 -24.22
CA ALA A 322 5.69 11.02 -23.61
C ALA A 322 4.20 11.28 -23.31
N TRP A 323 3.87 12.49 -22.84
CA TRP A 323 2.48 12.88 -22.60
C TRP A 323 1.66 12.93 -23.90
N GLU A 324 2.24 13.40 -24.99
CA GLU A 324 1.62 13.42 -26.33
C GLU A 324 1.45 12.03 -26.95
N GLU A 325 2.36 11.10 -26.66
CA GLU A 325 2.35 9.72 -27.16
C GLU A 325 1.38 8.82 -26.37
N ALA A 326 1.16 9.09 -25.08
CA ALA A 326 0.39 8.22 -24.19
C ALA A 326 -1.04 7.87 -24.68
N PRO A 327 -1.85 8.81 -25.21
CA PRO A 327 -3.17 8.50 -25.78
C PRO A 327 -3.12 7.46 -26.90
N LYS A 328 -2.14 7.57 -27.81
CA LYS A 328 -1.98 6.63 -28.92
C LYS A 328 -1.62 5.24 -28.41
N VAL A 329 -0.73 5.15 -27.43
CA VAL A 329 -0.34 3.85 -26.84
C VAL A 329 -1.52 3.21 -26.14
N TRP A 330 -2.32 4.00 -25.42
CA TRP A 330 -3.53 3.53 -24.77
C TRP A 330 -4.57 3.00 -25.78
N GLU A 331 -4.79 3.71 -26.88
CA GLU A 331 -5.65 3.28 -28.00
C GLU A 331 -5.11 2.03 -28.70
N ASP A 332 -3.82 1.98 -29.04
CA ASP A 332 -3.16 0.83 -29.68
C ASP A 332 -3.26 -0.44 -28.81
N LEU A 333 -3.35 -0.27 -27.48
CA LEU A 333 -3.57 -1.33 -26.50
C LEU A 333 -5.07 -1.64 -26.27
N GLY A 334 -6.01 -1.06 -27.01
CA GLY A 334 -7.44 -1.36 -26.87
C GLY A 334 -8.11 -0.67 -25.68
N CYS A 335 -7.64 0.53 -25.32
CA CYS A 335 -8.21 1.38 -24.29
C CYS A 335 -8.44 0.67 -22.93
N PRO A 336 -7.43 -0.02 -22.36
CA PRO A 336 -7.60 -0.72 -21.09
C PRO A 336 -7.96 0.25 -19.95
N PRO A 337 -8.70 -0.19 -18.92
CA PRO A 337 -8.86 0.60 -17.70
C PRO A 337 -7.48 0.99 -17.14
N LEU A 338 -7.29 2.25 -16.79
CA LEU A 338 -6.01 2.79 -16.34
C LEU A 338 -5.70 2.46 -14.85
N LEU A 339 -6.03 1.23 -14.43
CA LEU A 339 -5.76 0.68 -13.11
C LEU A 339 -4.48 -0.14 -13.13
N THR A 340 -3.73 -0.19 -12.02
CA THR A 340 -2.57 -1.10 -11.91
C THR A 340 -3.04 -2.56 -12.01
N PRO A 341 -2.37 -3.41 -12.82
CA PRO A 341 -1.09 -3.18 -13.53
C PRO A 341 -1.21 -2.62 -14.96
N LEU A 342 -2.41 -2.44 -15.50
CA LEU A 342 -2.64 -1.97 -16.88
C LEU A 342 -2.15 -0.53 -17.12
N LEU A 343 -2.34 0.36 -16.14
CA LEU A 343 -1.75 1.70 -16.13
C LEU A 343 -0.25 1.65 -16.40
N GLU A 344 0.44 0.72 -15.74
CA GLU A 344 1.88 0.57 -15.84
C GLU A 344 2.31 -0.05 -17.16
N ALA A 345 1.50 -0.94 -17.74
CA ALA A 345 1.72 -1.45 -19.09
C ALA A 345 1.67 -0.32 -20.12
N VAL A 346 0.67 0.56 -20.05
CA VAL A 346 0.56 1.75 -20.91
C VAL A 346 1.74 2.68 -20.68
N CYS A 347 1.98 3.13 -19.45
CA CYS A 347 3.05 4.11 -19.15
C CYS A 347 4.46 3.58 -19.49
N SER A 348 4.77 2.33 -19.18
CA SER A 348 6.08 1.76 -19.49
C SER A 348 6.31 1.63 -21.00
N GLN A 349 5.29 1.21 -21.77
CA GLN A 349 5.38 1.14 -23.22
C GLN A 349 5.47 2.53 -23.85
N THR A 350 4.76 3.52 -23.33
CA THR A 350 4.91 4.92 -23.75
C THR A 350 6.33 5.42 -23.52
N ALA A 351 6.89 5.19 -22.33
CA ALA A 351 8.27 5.55 -22.03
C ALA A 351 9.26 4.86 -22.98
N GLU A 352 9.06 3.57 -23.26
CA GLU A 352 9.87 2.81 -24.21
C GLU A 352 9.77 3.39 -25.63
N ASN A 353 8.58 3.74 -26.10
CA ASN A 353 8.36 4.32 -27.43
C ASN A 353 9.06 5.67 -27.61
N VAL A 354 9.10 6.52 -26.58
CA VAL A 354 9.74 7.84 -26.70
C VAL A 354 11.24 7.79 -26.47
N CYS A 355 11.73 6.86 -25.66
CA CYS A 355 13.16 6.63 -25.49
C CYS A 355 13.81 6.08 -26.77
N ASN A 356 13.05 5.33 -27.56
CA ASN A 356 13.46 4.82 -28.87
C ASN A 356 13.06 5.80 -29.99
N ASP A 357 13.82 5.81 -31.10
CA ASP A 357 13.49 6.64 -32.27
C ASP A 357 12.33 6.06 -33.10
N VAL A 358 12.04 4.76 -32.92
CA VAL A 358 10.96 4.04 -33.61
C VAL A 358 9.96 3.50 -32.58
N PRO A 359 8.69 3.97 -32.60
CA PRO A 359 7.64 3.45 -31.73
C PRO A 359 7.48 1.94 -31.87
N TYR A 360 7.29 1.25 -30.74
CA TYR A 360 7.18 -0.20 -30.68
C TYR A 360 8.35 -0.96 -31.32
N SER A 361 9.55 -0.38 -31.44
CA SER A 361 10.76 -1.14 -31.81
C SER A 361 10.98 -2.32 -30.85
N SER A 362 10.72 -2.11 -29.57
CA SER A 362 10.62 -3.12 -28.53
C SER A 362 9.23 -3.07 -27.85
N LEU A 363 8.78 -4.23 -27.37
CA LEU A 363 7.66 -4.34 -26.44
C LEU A 363 8.19 -4.50 -25.03
N THR A 364 7.67 -3.71 -24.08
CA THR A 364 7.98 -3.87 -22.66
C THR A 364 7.36 -5.15 -22.13
N PRO A 365 7.93 -5.77 -21.09
CA PRO A 365 7.39 -7.02 -20.59
C PRO A 365 5.95 -6.90 -20.07
N ARG A 366 5.60 -5.79 -19.41
CA ARG A 366 4.22 -5.52 -18.95
C ARG A 366 3.23 -5.43 -20.11
N ALA A 367 3.63 -4.79 -21.21
CA ALA A 367 2.82 -4.77 -22.44
C ALA A 367 2.68 -6.18 -23.04
N VAL A 368 3.75 -6.98 -23.07
CA VAL A 368 3.68 -8.38 -23.55
C VAL A 368 2.72 -9.21 -22.70
N THR A 369 2.79 -9.12 -21.37
CA THR A 369 1.88 -9.82 -20.45
C THR A 369 0.42 -9.44 -20.73
N TYR A 370 0.13 -8.15 -20.92
CA TYR A 370 -1.21 -7.69 -21.29
C TYR A 370 -1.67 -8.20 -22.66
N LEU A 371 -0.83 -8.06 -23.69
CA LEU A 371 -1.12 -8.48 -25.07
C LEU A 371 -1.34 -9.99 -25.21
N ARG A 372 -0.87 -10.78 -24.25
CA ARG A 372 -1.14 -12.23 -24.15
C ARG A 372 -2.47 -12.59 -23.49
N GLY A 373 -3.24 -11.60 -23.04
CA GLY A 373 -4.53 -11.80 -22.38
C GLY A 373 -4.42 -12.19 -20.90
N ALA A 374 -3.27 -11.97 -20.26
CA ALA A 374 -3.07 -12.32 -18.85
C ALA A 374 -4.04 -11.58 -17.91
N TYR A 375 -4.55 -10.41 -18.33
CA TYR A 375 -5.47 -9.56 -17.56
C TYR A 375 -6.91 -9.60 -18.08
N GLY A 376 -7.26 -10.63 -18.85
CA GLY A 376 -8.57 -10.74 -19.50
C GLY A 376 -8.57 -10.19 -20.93
N GLN A 377 -9.75 -10.19 -21.55
CA GLN A 377 -9.94 -9.70 -22.91
C GLN A 377 -10.30 -8.21 -22.89
N PRO A 378 -9.61 -7.37 -23.67
CA PRO A 378 -9.99 -5.97 -23.80
C PRO A 378 -11.32 -5.85 -24.54
N ARG A 379 -12.09 -4.83 -24.15
CA ARG A 379 -13.39 -4.52 -24.77
C ARG A 379 -13.26 -3.85 -26.13
N HIS A 380 -12.12 -3.21 -26.40
CA HIS A 380 -11.83 -2.58 -27.68
C HIS A 380 -10.74 -3.35 -28.41
N ALA A 381 -10.73 -3.23 -29.73
CA ALA A 381 -9.73 -3.90 -30.56
C ALA A 381 -8.32 -3.41 -30.22
N ILE A 382 -7.43 -4.35 -29.92
CA ILE A 382 -5.99 -4.09 -29.86
C ILE A 382 -5.45 -4.03 -31.29
N ARG A 383 -4.44 -3.19 -31.51
CA ARG A 383 -3.64 -3.20 -32.73
C ARG A 383 -3.01 -4.58 -33.01
N GLY A 384 -3.43 -5.22 -34.10
CA GLY A 384 -3.21 -6.65 -34.34
C GLY A 384 -1.74 -7.10 -34.50
N ASP A 385 -0.85 -6.24 -35.03
CA ASP A 385 0.57 -6.59 -35.16
C ASP A 385 1.25 -6.71 -33.78
N LEU A 386 0.82 -5.91 -32.79
CA LEU A 386 1.36 -5.97 -31.43
C LEU A 386 1.03 -7.31 -30.76
N VAL A 387 -0.20 -7.81 -30.94
CA VAL A 387 -0.65 -9.11 -30.42
C VAL A 387 0.19 -10.24 -31.02
N THR A 388 0.45 -10.19 -32.32
CA THR A 388 1.26 -11.21 -33.01
C THR A 388 2.69 -11.21 -32.48
N ARG A 389 3.33 -10.05 -32.40
CA ARG A 389 4.70 -9.90 -31.90
C ARG A 389 4.85 -10.30 -30.42
N ALA A 390 3.81 -10.13 -29.62
CA ALA A 390 3.82 -10.56 -28.22
C ALA A 390 3.80 -12.09 -28.06
N LYS A 391 3.24 -12.86 -29.01
CA LYS A 391 3.23 -14.33 -28.95
C LYS A 391 4.64 -14.94 -29.06
N ASP A 392 5.52 -14.29 -29.82
CA ASP A 392 6.85 -14.83 -30.14
C ASP A 392 7.93 -14.50 -29.09
N LYS A 393 7.65 -13.61 -28.12
CA LYS A 393 8.60 -13.24 -27.07
C LYS A 393 8.65 -14.25 -25.91
N SER A 394 9.79 -14.53 -25.32
CA SER A 394 9.84 -15.14 -23.99
C SER A 394 9.38 -14.12 -22.93
N LEU A 395 8.62 -14.57 -21.93
CA LEU A 395 8.31 -13.75 -20.74
C LEU A 395 9.52 -13.80 -19.82
N ASP A 396 10.55 -13.02 -20.11
CA ASP A 396 11.80 -13.08 -19.34
C ASP A 396 11.74 -12.28 -18.02
N SER A 397 10.71 -11.46 -17.77
CA SER A 397 10.77 -10.48 -16.66
C SER A 397 9.87 -10.77 -15.46
N GLU A 398 8.84 -11.62 -15.57
CA GLU A 398 8.01 -12.04 -14.44
C GLU A 398 7.72 -13.52 -14.61
N ALA A 399 8.50 -14.36 -13.93
CA ALA A 399 8.22 -15.79 -13.88
C ALA A 399 6.78 -15.99 -13.35
N PRO A 400 5.99 -16.91 -13.94
CA PRO A 400 4.66 -17.19 -13.44
C PRO A 400 4.73 -17.57 -11.97
N LEU A 401 3.73 -17.13 -11.19
CA LEU A 401 3.61 -17.52 -9.79
C LEU A 401 3.61 -19.05 -9.69
N GLN A 402 4.38 -19.59 -8.75
CA GLN A 402 4.45 -21.02 -8.55
C GLN A 402 3.11 -21.58 -8.08
N ASP A 403 2.81 -22.80 -8.49
CA ASP A 403 1.66 -23.55 -8.03
C ASP A 403 1.88 -24.00 -6.58
N PHE A 404 0.98 -23.60 -5.68
CA PHE A 404 1.10 -23.88 -4.25
C PHE A 404 1.22 -25.38 -3.92
N ASP A 405 0.55 -26.25 -4.68
CA ASP A 405 0.54 -27.70 -4.44
C ASP A 405 1.85 -28.38 -4.92
N HIS A 406 2.58 -27.72 -5.84
CA HIS A 406 3.84 -28.23 -6.40
C HIS A 406 5.09 -27.47 -5.93
N ALA A 407 4.93 -26.33 -5.27
CA ALA A 407 6.05 -25.55 -4.76
C ALA A 407 6.72 -26.25 -3.57
N ASP A 408 7.98 -26.66 -3.77
CA ASP A 408 8.82 -27.26 -2.74
C ASP A 408 9.71 -26.21 -2.10
N PHE A 409 9.37 -25.86 -0.86
CA PHE A 409 10.16 -24.98 0.00
C PHE A 409 10.74 -25.72 1.21
N GLY A 410 10.85 -27.04 1.10
CA GLY A 410 11.26 -27.93 2.18
C GLY A 410 10.10 -28.39 3.07
N PRO A 411 10.29 -29.49 3.81
CA PRO A 411 9.22 -30.18 4.53
C PRO A 411 8.69 -29.44 5.77
N THR A 412 9.39 -28.42 6.25
CA THR A 412 9.04 -27.68 7.48
C THR A 412 8.36 -26.33 7.23
N ALA A 413 8.24 -25.90 5.97
CA ALA A 413 7.64 -24.62 5.63
C ALA A 413 6.11 -24.64 5.87
N THR A 414 5.63 -23.69 6.67
CA THR A 414 4.20 -23.48 6.90
C THR A 414 3.51 -22.95 5.64
N ALA A 415 2.17 -23.10 5.55
CA ALA A 415 1.40 -22.56 4.42
C ALA A 415 1.57 -21.04 4.26
N ALA A 416 1.65 -20.29 5.37
CA ALA A 416 1.89 -18.86 5.36
C ALA A 416 3.27 -18.50 4.80
N GLU A 417 4.33 -19.20 5.20
CA GLU A 417 5.68 -19.01 4.67
C GLU A 417 5.73 -19.33 3.16
N LYS A 418 5.11 -20.44 2.74
CA LYS A 418 4.98 -20.79 1.31
C LYS A 418 4.28 -19.70 0.51
N LEU A 419 3.15 -19.19 1.00
CA LEU A 419 2.42 -18.12 0.34
C LEU A 419 3.21 -16.81 0.30
N THR A 420 3.99 -16.49 1.35
CA THR A 420 4.87 -15.32 1.31
C THR A 420 5.88 -15.41 0.17
N MET A 421 6.53 -16.57 0.01
CA MET A 421 7.52 -16.77 -1.05
C MET A 421 6.89 -16.75 -2.44
N ILE A 422 5.73 -17.40 -2.60
CA ILE A 422 5.03 -17.42 -3.89
C ILE A 422 4.57 -16.01 -4.26
N LEU A 423 3.88 -15.30 -3.36
CA LEU A 423 3.17 -14.06 -3.69
C LEU A 423 4.07 -12.83 -3.71
N PHE A 424 5.17 -12.84 -2.95
CA PHE A 424 6.03 -11.67 -2.78
C PHE A 424 7.50 -11.93 -3.16
N GLY A 425 7.90 -13.16 -3.49
CA GLY A 425 9.17 -13.44 -4.17
C GLY A 425 10.46 -13.14 -3.38
N ASP A 426 10.41 -12.91 -2.07
CA ASP A 426 11.57 -12.43 -1.31
C ASP A 426 12.10 -13.47 -0.29
N GLY A 427 13.22 -14.10 -0.63
CA GLY A 427 13.98 -14.96 0.28
C GLY A 427 14.50 -14.21 1.52
N GLU A 428 14.78 -12.89 1.41
CA GLU A 428 15.13 -12.07 2.57
C GLU A 428 13.93 -11.83 3.49
N GLY A 429 12.72 -11.71 2.92
CA GLY A 429 11.47 -11.65 3.67
C GLY A 429 11.27 -12.92 4.52
N LEU A 430 11.66 -14.08 4.00
CA LEU A 430 11.63 -15.34 4.72
C LEU A 430 12.65 -15.39 5.88
N ASP A 431 13.85 -14.83 5.70
CA ASP A 431 14.86 -14.75 6.76
C ASP A 431 14.44 -13.79 7.88
N LEU A 432 13.68 -12.74 7.54
CA LEU A 432 13.02 -11.86 8.50
C LEU A 432 11.89 -12.57 9.26
N LEU A 433 11.06 -13.38 8.59
CA LEU A 433 10.03 -14.21 9.25
C LEU A 433 10.64 -15.21 10.22
N LYS A 434 11.75 -15.84 9.84
CA LYS A 434 12.48 -16.79 10.69
C LYS A 434 13.18 -16.09 11.86
N SER A 435 13.71 -14.89 11.66
CA SER A 435 14.37 -14.12 12.72
C SER A 435 13.39 -13.41 13.68
N ALA A 436 12.21 -13.01 13.21
CA ALA A 436 11.14 -12.44 14.04
C ALA A 436 10.65 -13.42 15.11
N LYS A 437 10.53 -14.72 14.76
CA LYS A 437 10.26 -15.80 15.73
C LYS A 437 11.31 -15.92 16.83
N THR A 438 12.53 -15.42 16.61
CA THR A 438 13.63 -15.42 17.61
C THR A 438 13.86 -14.08 18.32
N SER A 439 13.35 -12.96 17.81
CA SER A 439 13.71 -11.62 18.31
C SER A 439 12.64 -10.90 19.13
N ASP A 440 11.36 -11.23 18.97
CA ASP A 440 10.26 -10.51 19.66
C ASP A 440 10.23 -10.75 21.18
N GLU A 441 10.89 -11.80 21.67
CA GLU A 441 10.99 -12.05 23.11
C GLU A 441 12.05 -11.18 23.83
N THR A 442 12.88 -10.37 23.13
CA THR A 442 14.04 -9.73 23.78
C THR A 442 14.31 -8.26 23.45
N ARG A 443 13.54 -7.60 22.56
CA ARG A 443 13.70 -6.16 22.28
C ARG A 443 12.85 -5.33 23.25
N SER A 444 13.51 -4.57 24.13
CA SER A 444 12.86 -3.66 25.08
C SER A 444 13.11 -2.20 24.68
N GLU A 445 12.08 -1.36 24.83
CA GLU A 445 12.20 0.09 24.68
C GLU A 445 13.23 0.68 25.65
N MET A 446 13.94 1.72 25.21
CA MET A 446 14.87 2.44 26.08
C MET A 446 14.12 3.22 27.16
N PRO A 447 14.45 3.04 28.46
CA PRO A 447 13.90 3.88 29.53
C PRO A 447 14.17 5.36 29.26
N ALA A 448 13.22 6.23 29.62
CA ALA A 448 13.31 7.67 29.42
C ALA A 448 14.57 8.31 30.06
N ASP A 449 15.13 7.68 31.10
CA ASP A 449 16.26 8.19 31.90
C ASP A 449 17.60 7.45 31.62
N SER A 450 17.80 6.98 30.39
CA SER A 450 19.07 6.33 30.03
C SER A 450 20.18 7.37 29.84
N ARG A 451 21.35 7.19 30.47
CA ARG A 451 22.56 8.01 30.27
C ARG A 451 23.20 7.85 28.86
N ILE A 452 22.55 7.11 27.97
CA ILE A 452 23.03 6.80 26.62
C ILE A 452 22.41 7.81 25.65
N PRO A 453 23.21 8.56 24.88
CA PRO A 453 22.69 9.55 23.94
C PRO A 453 21.87 8.88 22.84
N ARG A 454 20.68 9.44 22.56
CA ARG A 454 19.73 8.91 21.55
C ARG A 454 20.12 9.24 20.11
N LYS A 455 20.94 10.27 19.91
CA LYS A 455 21.36 10.78 18.60
C LYS A 455 22.83 11.15 18.66
N VAL A 456 23.60 10.61 17.72
CA VAL A 456 25.05 10.83 17.59
C VAL A 456 25.33 11.20 16.14
N ILE A 457 26.12 12.23 15.91
CA ILE A 457 26.61 12.57 14.56
C ILE A 457 28.03 11.99 14.45
N VAL A 458 28.26 11.19 13.42
CA VAL A 458 29.54 10.54 13.12
C VAL A 458 30.07 11.09 11.82
N GLU A 459 31.25 11.71 11.83
CA GLU A 459 31.90 12.18 10.61
C GLU A 459 32.90 11.14 10.08
N HIS A 460 32.82 10.83 8.79
CA HIS A 460 33.71 9.90 8.12
C HIS A 460 34.04 10.40 6.70
N GLN A 461 35.33 10.57 6.40
CA GLN A 461 35.83 10.98 5.08
C GLN A 461 35.21 12.29 4.53
N GLY A 462 34.85 13.23 5.40
CA GLY A 462 34.22 14.50 5.02
C GLY A 462 32.70 14.44 4.88
N GLU A 463 32.08 13.29 5.17
CA GLU A 463 30.63 13.10 5.21
C GLU A 463 30.15 12.92 6.65
N SER A 464 29.04 13.57 7.02
CA SER A 464 28.44 13.50 8.35
C SER A 464 27.22 12.56 8.32
N PHE A 465 27.24 11.53 9.17
CA PHE A 465 26.18 10.54 9.31
C PHE A 465 25.44 10.72 10.63
N GLU A 466 24.12 10.80 10.57
CA GLU A 466 23.28 10.78 11.77
C GLU A 466 23.02 9.33 12.20
N VAL A 467 23.34 9.03 13.46
CA VAL A 467 23.15 7.74 14.11
C VAL A 467 22.13 7.89 15.23
N ASN A 468 20.96 7.27 15.07
CA ASN A 468 19.89 7.29 16.06
C ASN A 468 19.81 5.96 16.81
N LEU A 469 19.86 5.97 18.15
CA LEU A 469 19.77 4.74 18.95
C LEU A 469 18.30 4.36 19.18
N GLU A 470 17.90 3.16 18.74
CA GLU A 470 16.49 2.75 18.61
C GLU A 470 16.07 1.64 19.58
N GLY A 471 16.99 1.12 20.38
CA GLY A 471 16.66 0.06 21.31
C GLY A 471 17.87 -0.59 21.96
N LEU A 472 17.59 -1.34 23.02
CA LEU A 472 18.57 -2.10 23.77
C LEU A 472 18.24 -3.59 23.67
N GLY A 473 19.24 -4.37 23.27
CA GLY A 473 19.17 -5.82 23.37
C GLY A 473 19.56 -6.33 24.75
N PRO A 474 19.42 -7.64 24.99
CA PRO A 474 19.74 -8.28 26.26
C PRO A 474 21.23 -8.15 26.60
N MET A 475 21.53 -8.11 27.89
CA MET A 475 22.91 -8.18 28.41
C MET A 475 23.43 -9.61 28.28
N LYS A 476 24.64 -9.79 27.73
CA LYS A 476 25.38 -11.05 27.70
C LYS A 476 26.76 -10.83 28.34
N GLY A 477 26.90 -11.20 29.61
CA GLY A 477 28.09 -10.90 30.39
C GLY A 477 28.27 -9.39 30.57
N ASN A 478 29.43 -8.85 30.20
CA ASN A 478 29.68 -7.40 30.20
C ASN A 478 29.29 -6.71 28.88
N LYS A 479 28.66 -7.42 27.93
CA LYS A 479 28.29 -6.89 26.63
C LYS A 479 26.79 -6.61 26.54
N ARG A 480 26.42 -5.54 25.84
CA ARG A 480 25.04 -5.20 25.50
C ARG A 480 24.92 -4.87 24.03
N THR A 481 23.87 -5.37 23.40
CA THR A 481 23.57 -5.00 22.01
C THR A 481 22.83 -3.66 22.00
N LEU A 482 23.29 -2.70 21.21
CA LEU A 482 22.58 -1.46 20.92
C LEU A 482 22.07 -1.54 19.48
N PHE A 483 20.79 -1.22 19.30
CA PHE A 483 20.19 -1.08 17.97
C PHE A 483 20.24 0.39 17.57
N MET A 484 20.69 0.69 16.37
CA MET A 484 20.84 2.06 15.88
C MET A 484 20.43 2.19 14.41
N ARG A 485 20.04 3.39 13.98
CA ARG A 485 19.71 3.74 12.61
C ARG A 485 20.77 4.69 12.06
N ILE A 486 21.43 4.30 10.98
CA ILE A 486 22.46 5.08 10.28
C ILE A 486 21.97 5.29 8.85
N GLY A 487 21.81 6.54 8.42
CA GLY A 487 21.41 6.81 7.02
C GLY A 487 20.07 6.20 6.59
N GLY A 488 19.18 5.90 7.54
CA GLY A 488 17.88 5.25 7.29
C GLY A 488 17.87 3.72 7.47
N GLU A 489 19.03 3.08 7.59
CA GLU A 489 19.16 1.64 7.80
C GLU A 489 19.38 1.29 9.27
N THR A 490 18.68 0.27 9.77
CA THR A 490 18.88 -0.22 11.14
C THR A 490 20.06 -1.19 11.19
N SER A 491 21.04 -0.90 12.05
CA SER A 491 22.22 -1.69 12.35
C SER A 491 22.28 -2.02 13.84
N SER A 492 23.01 -3.07 14.24
CA SER A 492 23.24 -3.43 15.64
C SER A 492 24.73 -3.43 15.98
N ILE A 493 25.09 -2.89 17.15
CA ILE A 493 26.46 -2.96 17.68
C ILE A 493 26.48 -3.68 19.03
N GLU A 494 27.49 -4.51 19.27
CA GLU A 494 27.75 -5.04 20.62
C GLU A 494 28.73 -4.13 21.34
N VAL A 495 28.32 -3.62 22.50
CA VAL A 495 29.13 -2.75 23.36
C VAL A 495 29.56 -3.53 24.58
N ALA A 496 30.86 -3.68 24.78
CA ALA A 496 31.43 -4.21 26.01
C ALA A 496 31.61 -3.07 27.02
N PHE A 497 31.03 -3.20 28.22
CA PHE A 497 31.30 -2.33 29.35
C PHE A 497 32.55 -2.83 30.07
N PRO A 498 33.63 -2.03 30.17
CA PRO A 498 34.78 -2.40 30.99
C PRO A 498 34.45 -2.31 32.50
N PRO A 499 35.28 -2.91 33.37
CA PRO A 499 35.26 -2.59 34.80
C PRO A 499 35.56 -1.09 35.03
N ALA A 500 35.10 -0.56 36.16
CA ALA A 500 34.88 0.86 36.45
C ALA A 500 36.04 1.86 36.18
N ASP A 501 37.28 1.39 35.95
CA ASP A 501 38.47 2.23 35.80
C ASP A 501 39.15 2.16 34.42
N SER A 502 38.45 1.70 33.37
CA SER A 502 38.98 1.73 32.01
C SER A 502 37.99 2.31 31.01
N ALA A 503 38.50 3.11 30.07
CA ALA A 503 37.66 3.75 29.06
C ALA A 503 37.04 2.71 28.11
N PRO A 504 35.75 2.83 27.76
CA PRO A 504 35.05 1.86 26.93
C PRO A 504 35.69 1.74 25.54
N GLU A 505 35.85 0.48 25.11
CA GLU A 505 36.34 0.11 23.78
C GLU A 505 35.15 -0.41 22.96
N PHE A 506 34.91 0.19 21.80
CA PHE A 506 33.77 -0.10 20.94
C PHE A 506 34.25 -0.85 19.70
N VAL A 507 33.51 -1.88 19.28
CA VAL A 507 33.78 -2.59 18.03
C VAL A 507 32.61 -2.35 17.09
N LEU A 508 32.80 -1.48 16.10
CA LEU A 508 31.80 -1.18 15.09
C LEU A 508 31.94 -2.16 13.92
N LYS A 509 30.86 -2.87 13.57
CA LYS A 509 30.82 -3.73 12.39
C LYS A 509 29.96 -3.08 11.31
N HIS A 510 30.54 -2.82 10.15
CA HIS A 510 29.86 -2.20 9.01
C HIS A 510 30.38 -2.81 7.71
N HIS A 511 29.48 -3.23 6.82
CA HIS A 511 29.79 -3.94 5.56
C HIS A 511 30.85 -5.06 5.70
N GLY A 512 30.71 -5.91 6.72
CA GLY A 512 31.61 -7.04 6.95
C GLY A 512 33.00 -6.69 7.51
N LYS A 513 33.30 -5.40 7.75
CA LYS A 513 34.55 -4.92 8.37
C LYS A 513 34.35 -4.55 9.84
N SER A 514 35.35 -4.80 10.67
CA SER A 514 35.34 -4.50 12.12
C SER A 514 36.30 -3.36 12.44
N HIS A 515 35.82 -2.31 13.12
CA HIS A 515 36.59 -1.14 13.54
C HIS A 515 36.63 -1.03 15.06
N ARG A 516 37.81 -0.86 15.67
CA ARG A 516 37.95 -0.64 17.13
C ARG A 516 38.04 0.84 17.42
N ILE A 517 37.28 1.30 18.41
CA ILE A 517 37.21 2.71 18.83
C ILE A 517 37.50 2.76 20.33
N LYS A 518 38.34 3.69 20.77
CA LYS A 518 38.66 3.91 22.19
C LYS A 518 38.45 5.36 22.55
N ILE A 519 37.65 5.62 23.58
CA ILE A 519 37.48 6.98 24.14
C ILE A 519 38.69 7.24 25.05
N LEU A 520 39.41 8.36 24.85
CA LEU A 520 40.67 8.60 25.56
C LEU A 520 40.51 9.46 26.83
N GLU A 521 39.53 10.37 26.88
CA GLU A 521 39.30 11.21 28.06
C GLU A 521 37.86 11.76 28.09
N ILE A 522 37.30 11.98 29.29
CA ILE A 522 36.00 12.64 29.50
C ILE A 522 36.24 13.78 30.51
N LEU A 523 36.14 15.04 30.07
CA LEU A 523 36.35 16.20 30.95
C LEU A 523 35.05 16.67 31.64
N PRO A 524 35.14 17.31 32.83
CA PRO A 524 33.97 17.61 33.65
C PRO A 524 33.05 18.67 33.04
N LYS A 525 31.74 18.53 33.34
CA LYS A 525 30.65 19.43 32.92
C LYS A 525 31.00 20.91 33.18
N GLY A 526 31.10 21.71 32.11
CA GLY A 526 31.23 23.17 32.27
C GLY A 526 31.71 23.99 31.08
N LYS A 527 32.18 23.40 29.97
CA LYS A 527 32.59 24.17 28.77
C LYS A 527 31.95 23.65 27.49
N ARG A 528 31.62 24.59 26.60
CA ARG A 528 30.64 24.57 25.50
C ARG A 528 30.98 23.73 24.25
N THR A 529 31.93 22.82 24.32
CA THR A 529 32.35 21.96 23.19
C THR A 529 33.13 20.79 23.79
N LEU A 530 32.79 19.55 23.39
CA LEU A 530 33.57 18.36 23.75
C LEU A 530 34.44 17.99 22.54
N PRO A 531 35.77 18.07 22.60
CA PRO A 531 36.62 17.44 21.60
C PRO A 531 36.67 15.93 21.86
N VAL A 532 36.24 15.12 20.91
CA VAL A 532 36.48 13.67 20.92
C VAL A 532 37.64 13.41 19.98
N VAL A 533 38.77 12.99 20.54
CA VAL A 533 39.97 12.65 19.76
C VAL A 533 39.92 11.14 19.46
N MET A 534 39.81 10.78 18.18
CA MET A 534 39.78 9.39 17.73
C MET A 534 41.17 8.94 17.28
N ARG A 535 41.46 7.63 17.38
CA ARG A 535 42.59 7.00 16.67
C ARG A 535 42.08 5.93 15.71
N LYS A 536 42.50 6.01 14.45
CA LYS A 536 42.34 4.96 13.43
C LYS A 536 43.72 4.46 13.04
N ASP A 537 44.00 3.17 13.24
CA ASP A 537 45.27 2.52 12.84
C ASP A 537 46.54 3.28 13.30
N GLY A 538 46.49 3.91 14.47
CA GLY A 538 47.60 4.68 15.06
C GLY A 538 47.59 6.19 14.77
N GLN A 539 46.78 6.68 13.82
CA GLN A 539 46.67 8.11 13.50
C GLN A 539 45.46 8.78 14.16
N VAL A 540 45.67 10.03 14.60
CA VAL A 540 44.69 10.85 15.31
C VAL A 540 43.77 11.58 14.32
N VAL A 541 42.46 11.48 14.54
CA VAL A 541 41.43 12.25 13.82
C VAL A 541 40.64 13.07 14.85
N GLU A 542 40.52 14.37 14.64
CA GLU A 542 39.85 15.32 15.53
C GLU A 542 38.46 15.65 14.98
N ILE A 543 37.41 15.52 15.79
CA ILE A 543 36.04 15.92 15.46
C ILE A 543 35.52 16.86 16.54
N LEU A 544 34.93 17.99 16.14
CA LEU A 544 34.34 18.99 17.04
C LEU A 544 32.84 18.73 17.26
N TYR A 545 32.44 18.51 18.51
CA TYR A 545 31.03 18.28 18.89
C TYR A 545 30.33 19.57 19.35
N SER A 546 29.13 19.85 18.82
CA SER A 546 28.24 20.95 19.25
C SER A 546 26.90 20.40 19.75
N PHE A 547 26.43 20.86 20.92
CA PHE A 547 25.08 20.54 21.42
C PHE A 547 24.03 21.44 20.74
N PRO A 548 22.87 20.91 20.32
CA PRO A 548 21.74 21.77 19.93
C PRO A 548 21.22 22.55 21.14
N LYS A 549 20.82 23.81 20.92
CA LYS A 549 20.27 24.71 21.96
C LYS A 549 19.02 24.09 22.61
N ASN A 550 18.87 24.33 23.92
CA ASN A 550 17.68 24.04 24.73
C ASN A 550 16.37 24.49 24.06
N ILE A 551 15.34 23.63 24.21
CA ILE A 551 13.88 23.85 24.27
C ILE A 551 13.26 24.69 23.16
#